data_AF-A0A822Z985-F1
#
_entry.id   AF-A0A822Z985-F1
#
_cell.length_a   1.000
_cell.length_b   1.000
_cell.length_c   1.000
_cell.angle_alpha   90.00
_cell.angle_beta   90.00
_cell.angle_gamma   90.00
#
_symmetry.space_group_name_H-M   'P 1'
#
loop_
_entity.id
_entity.type
_entity.pdbx_description
1 polymer ?
#
loop_
_entity_poly.entity_id
_entity_poly.type
_entity_poly.pdbx_seq_one_letter_code
_entity_poly.pdbx_strand_id
1 'polypeptide(L)'
;MNLVVPNKIRLSALLKQIVVLLWTLDPTDRDAFLANEATRKWKATNQVLLEIACTRTSNELLSARQAYHARFKRSLEEDVAYHTTGDFRKVYHPLRLL
;
A
#
# COMPACT_ATOMS: atom_id res chain seq x y z
N MET A 1 33.30 -0.59 2.42
CA MET A 1 32.83 0.22 3.57
C MET A 1 31.31 0.20 3.56
N ASN A 2 30.70 -0.70 4.35
CA ASN A 2 29.24 -0.84 4.42
C ASN A 2 28.68 0.22 5.37
N LEU A 3 28.11 1.29 4.82
CA LEU A 3 27.35 2.28 5.59
C LEU A 3 26.04 1.63 6.02
N VAL A 4 26.05 1.03 7.21
CA VAL A 4 24.85 0.73 7.98
C VAL A 4 24.19 2.07 8.31
N VAL A 5 23.29 2.52 7.44
CA VAL A 5 22.48 3.71 7.68
C VAL A 5 21.68 3.50 8.98
N PRO A 6 21.71 4.43 9.94
CA PRO A 6 21.09 4.23 11.25
C PRO A 6 19.57 4.11 11.09
N ASN A 7 19.01 3.00 11.59
CA ASN A 7 17.57 2.71 11.60
C ASN A 7 16.72 3.89 12.12
N LYS A 8 17.28 4.72 13.01
CA LYS A 8 16.65 5.92 13.59
C LYS A 8 16.36 7.04 12.58
N ILE A 9 17.22 7.25 11.58
CA ILE A 9 17.05 8.29 10.54
C ILE A 9 15.97 7.88 9.55
N ARG A 10 15.85 6.57 9.30
CA ARG A 10 14.83 6.01 8.41
C ARG A 10 13.44 6.10 9.04
N LEU A 11 13.33 5.87 10.35
CA LEU A 11 12.10 6.04 11.13
C LEU A 11 11.63 7.50 11.16
N SER A 12 12.52 8.47 11.37
CA SER A 12 12.14 9.90 11.36
C SER A 12 11.76 10.42 9.97
N ALA A 13 12.40 9.90 8.91
CA ALA A 13 11.99 10.17 7.53
C ALA A 13 10.63 9.54 7.21
N LEU A 14 10.38 8.30 7.64
CA LEU A 14 9.09 7.62 7.46
C LEU A 14 7.97 8.39 8.15
N LEU A 15 8.18 8.82 9.40
CA LEU A 15 7.18 9.57 10.17
C LEU A 15 6.89 10.93 9.53
N LYS A 16 7.90 11.66 9.05
CA LYS A 16 7.70 12.91 8.30
C LYS A 16 6.90 12.66 7.02
N GLN A 17 7.20 11.59 6.30
CA GLN A 17 6.50 11.26 5.06
C GLN A 17 5.05 10.84 5.33
N ILE A 18 4.80 10.06 6.39
CA ILE A 18 3.45 9.70 6.85
C ILE A 18 2.66 10.95 7.28
N VAL A 19 3.27 11.87 8.05
CA VAL A 19 2.62 13.12 8.48
C VAL A 19 2.29 14.02 7.28
N VAL A 20 3.19 14.16 6.32
CA VAL A 20 2.92 14.94 5.10
C VAL A 20 1.85 14.28 4.25
N LEU A 21 1.88 12.95 4.08
CA LEU A 21 0.82 12.18 3.38
C LEU A 21 -0.54 12.27 4.08
N LEU A 22 -0.55 12.32 5.41
CA LEU A 22 -1.76 12.44 6.23
C LEU A 22 -2.41 13.83 6.10
N TRP A 23 -1.61 14.88 5.82
CA TRP A 23 -2.06 16.28 5.80
C TRP A 23 -2.22 16.88 4.40
N THR A 24 -1.69 16.26 3.34
CA THR A 24 -1.65 16.88 1.99
C THR A 24 -2.37 16.09 0.90
N LEU A 25 -2.65 14.81 1.10
CA LEU A 25 -3.25 13.96 0.07
C LEU A 25 -4.66 13.53 0.47
N ASP A 26 -5.54 13.50 -0.52
CA ASP A 26 -6.84 12.84 -0.38
C ASP A 26 -6.61 11.41 0.14
N PRO A 27 -7.42 10.93 1.11
CA PRO A 27 -7.23 9.61 1.71
C PRO A 27 -7.08 8.48 0.68
N THR A 28 -7.73 8.62 -0.48
CA THR A 28 -7.67 7.64 -1.58
C THR A 28 -6.33 7.64 -2.30
N ASP A 29 -5.75 8.82 -2.51
CA ASP A 29 -4.44 9.04 -3.12
C ASP A 29 -3.30 8.54 -2.22
N ARG A 30 -3.44 8.76 -0.90
CA ARG A 30 -2.49 8.25 0.09
C ARG A 30 -2.47 6.72 0.08
N ASP A 31 -3.64 6.09 0.13
CA ASP A 31 -3.75 4.64 0.16
C ASP A 31 -3.22 4.04 -1.16
N ALA A 32 -3.48 4.67 -2.30
CA ALA A 32 -2.89 4.29 -3.59
C ALA A 32 -1.35 4.36 -3.57
N PHE A 33 -0.77 5.44 -3.03
CA PHE A 33 0.67 5.59 -2.94
C PHE A 33 1.30 4.53 -2.01
N LEU A 34 0.72 4.31 -0.84
CA LEU A 34 1.19 3.33 0.13
C LEU A 34 1.08 1.90 -0.42
N ALA A 35 0.00 1.60 -1.13
CA ALA A 35 -0.16 0.31 -1.80
C ALA A 35 0.93 0.10 -2.86
N ASN A 36 1.26 1.12 -3.66
CA ASN A 36 2.31 1.03 -4.67
C ASN A 36 3.71 0.84 -4.05
N GLU A 37 4.00 1.52 -2.94
CA GLU A 37 5.26 1.28 -2.22
C GLU A 37 5.32 -0.14 -1.65
N ALA A 38 4.20 -0.68 -1.17
CA ALA A 38 4.10 -2.04 -0.64
C ALA A 38 4.21 -3.12 -1.73
N THR A 39 3.65 -2.90 -2.92
CA THR A 39 3.80 -3.80 -4.08
C THR A 39 5.23 -3.77 -4.61
N ARG A 40 5.86 -2.59 -4.70
CA ARG A 40 7.27 -2.45 -5.13
C ARG A 40 8.29 -3.08 -4.17
N LYS A 41 8.02 -3.05 -2.86
CA LYS A 41 8.89 -3.63 -1.82
C LYS A 41 8.23 -4.84 -1.19
N TRP A 42 7.83 -5.81 -2.01
CA TRP A 42 7.12 -6.98 -1.54
C TRP A 42 7.89 -7.71 -0.44
N LYS A 43 7.25 -7.89 0.70
CA LYS A 43 7.71 -8.75 1.80
C LYS A 43 6.62 -9.74 2.13
N ALA A 44 7.00 -10.94 2.60
CA ALA A 44 6.06 -12.00 2.96
C ALA A 44 4.95 -11.52 3.93
N THR A 45 5.23 -10.52 4.76
CA THR A 45 4.25 -9.87 5.65
C THR A 45 4.04 -8.42 5.22
N ASN A 46 3.22 -8.18 4.20
CA ASN A 46 2.85 -6.83 3.78
C ASN A 46 1.74 -6.26 4.67
N GLN A 47 2.13 -5.84 5.89
CA GLN A 47 1.24 -5.25 6.89
C GLN A 47 0.48 -4.03 6.37
N VAL A 48 1.09 -3.24 5.48
CA VAL A 48 0.45 -2.04 4.89
C VAL A 48 -0.75 -2.41 4.02
N LEU A 49 -0.62 -3.41 3.14
CA LEU A 49 -1.73 -3.87 2.30
C LEU A 49 -2.82 -4.52 3.14
N LEU A 50 -2.43 -5.25 4.19
CA LEU A 50 -3.37 -5.85 5.14
C LEU A 50 -4.15 -4.77 5.90
N GLU A 51 -3.46 -3.75 6.41
CA GLU A 51 -4.07 -2.64 7.13
C GLU A 51 -5.06 -1.90 6.23
N ILE A 52 -4.66 -1.56 5.00
CA ILE A 52 -5.55 -0.93 4.02
C ILE A 52 -6.78 -1.82 3.77
N ALA A 53 -6.58 -3.12 3.51
CA ALA A 53 -7.68 -4.05 3.21
C ALA A 53 -8.64 -4.28 4.40
N CYS A 54 -8.14 -4.24 5.64
CA CYS A 54 -8.95 -4.55 6.84
C CYS A 54 -9.61 -3.32 7.48
N THR A 55 -9.09 -2.11 7.25
CA THR A 55 -9.58 -0.90 7.95
C THR A 55 -10.38 0.03 7.06
N ARG A 56 -10.28 -0.10 5.73
CA ARG A 56 -11.01 0.74 4.77
C ARG A 56 -12.34 0.09 4.41
N THR A 57 -13.34 0.93 4.20
CA THR A 57 -14.65 0.52 3.67
C THR A 57 -14.55 0.17 2.19
N SER A 58 -15.55 -0.56 1.68
CA SER A 58 -15.66 -0.95 0.28
C SER A 58 -15.51 0.23 -0.70
N ASN A 59 -16.14 1.37 -0.39
CA ASN A 59 -16.09 2.57 -1.24
C ASN A 59 -14.71 3.23 -1.23
N GLU A 60 -14.03 3.25 -0.08
CA GLU A 60 -12.68 3.78 0.04
C GLU A 60 -11.67 2.91 -0.71
N LEU A 61 -11.83 1.58 -0.63
CA LEU A 61 -11.02 0.64 -1.40
C LEU A 61 -11.21 0.83 -2.91
N LEU A 62 -12.45 0.99 -3.38
CA LEU A 62 -12.73 1.27 -4.80
C LEU A 62 -12.07 2.58 -5.24
N SER A 63 -12.18 3.63 -4.42
CA SER A 63 -11.60 4.93 -4.73
C SER A 63 -10.06 4.88 -4.72
N ALA A 64 -9.46 4.15 -3.79
CA ALA A 64 -8.01 3.91 -3.76
C ALA A 64 -7.53 3.15 -5.00
N ARG A 65 -8.30 2.17 -5.49
CA ARG A 65 -8.00 1.45 -6.76
C ARG A 65 -8.07 2.38 -7.97
N GLN A 66 -9.08 3.23 -8.03
CA GLN A 66 -9.22 4.22 -9.11
C GLN A 66 -8.05 5.21 -9.09
N ALA A 67 -7.68 5.72 -7.91
CA ALA A 67 -6.52 6.60 -7.73
C ALA A 67 -5.21 5.89 -8.12
N TYR A 68 -5.04 4.63 -7.72
CA TYR A 68 -3.88 3.81 -8.09
C TYR A 68 -3.76 3.64 -9.60
N HIS A 69 -4.86 3.27 -10.26
CA HIS A 69 -4.89 3.10 -11.70
C HIS A 69 -4.66 4.43 -12.43
N ALA A 70 -5.28 5.52 -11.97
CA ALA A 70 -5.10 6.85 -12.55
C ALA A 70 -3.63 7.29 -12.50
N ARG A 71 -2.95 7.03 -11.37
CA ARG A 71 -1.60 7.51 -11.04
C ARG A 71 -0.48 6.62 -11.58
N PHE A 72 -0.64 5.30 -11.51
CA PHE A 72 0.40 4.33 -11.86
C PHE A 72 0.13 3.56 -13.15
N LYS A 73 -1.06 3.71 -13.75
CA LYS A 73 -1.49 3.02 -14.99
C LYS A 73 -1.39 1.49 -14.89
N ARG A 74 -1.65 0.94 -13.70
CA ARG A 74 -1.62 -0.49 -13.36
C ARG A 74 -2.82 -0.83 -12.50
N SER A 75 -3.24 -2.10 -12.49
CA SER A 75 -4.23 -2.60 -11.54
C SER A 75 -3.52 -2.96 -10.23
N LEU A 76 -4.02 -2.42 -9.11
CA LEU A 76 -3.55 -2.79 -7.78
C LEU A 76 -3.79 -4.27 -7.51
N GLU A 77 -4.92 -4.81 -7.99
CA GLU A 77 -5.30 -6.22 -7.82
C GLU A 77 -4.35 -7.15 -8.57
N GLU A 78 -3.94 -6.77 -9.78
CA GLU A 78 -2.97 -7.53 -10.57
C GLU A 78 -1.60 -7.53 -9.92
N ASP A 79 -1.14 -6.36 -9.45
CA ASP A 79 0.14 -6.24 -8.73
C ASP A 79 0.12 -7.08 -7.44
N VAL A 80 -0.97 -7.05 -6.67
CA VAL A 80 -1.12 -7.89 -5.47
C VAL A 80 -1.25 -9.38 -5.81
N ALA A 81 -1.97 -9.73 -6.88
CA ALA A 81 -2.15 -11.11 -7.32
C ALA A 81 -0.86 -11.74 -7.88
N TYR A 82 0.01 -10.92 -8.50
CA TYR A 82 1.32 -11.35 -8.97
C TYR A 82 2.21 -11.84 -7.82
N HIS A 83 2.11 -11.18 -6.67
CA HIS A 83 2.92 -11.50 -5.51
C HIS A 83 2.26 -12.44 -4.49
N THR A 84 0.95 -12.70 -4.61
CA THR A 84 0.21 -13.60 -3.71
C THR A 84 -0.17 -14.91 -4.42
N THR A 85 0.50 -15.98 -4.01
CA THR A 85 0.17 -17.36 -4.39
C THR A 85 -0.48 -18.11 -3.21
N GLY A 86 -1.45 -18.98 -3.49
CA GLY A 86 -2.11 -19.82 -2.47
C GLY A 86 -3.09 -19.11 -1.54
N ASP A 87 -3.19 -19.58 -0.28
CA ASP A 87 -4.22 -19.18 0.72
C ASP A 87 -4.22 -17.70 1.11
N PHE A 88 -3.13 -16.96 0.87
CA PHE A 88 -3.07 -15.51 1.13
C PHE A 88 -3.96 -14.69 0.21
N ARG A 89 -4.45 -15.26 -0.91
CA ARG A 89 -5.50 -14.64 -1.74
C ARG A 89 -6.80 -14.39 -0.98
N LYS A 90 -7.09 -15.19 0.06
CA LYS A 90 -8.30 -15.03 0.88
C LYS A 90 -8.26 -13.77 1.74
N VAL A 91 -7.07 -13.33 2.15
CA VAL A 91 -6.88 -12.15 2.99
C VAL A 91 -6.99 -10.85 2.18
N TYR A 92 -6.52 -10.86 0.93
CA TYR A 92 -6.64 -9.72 0.01
C TYR A 92 -7.89 -9.78 -0.88
N HIS A 93 -8.79 -10.73 -0.62
CA HIS A 93 -10.07 -10.85 -1.30
C HIS A 93 -10.93 -9.57 -1.25
N PRO A 94 -10.93 -8.75 -0.17
CA PRO A 94 -11.64 -7.47 -0.14
C PRO A 94 -11.19 -6.49 -1.22
N LEU A 95 -9.90 -6.55 -1.62
CA LEU A 95 -9.37 -5.72 -2.71
C LEU A 95 -9.86 -6.17 -4.09
N ARG A 96 -10.28 -7.44 -4.23
CA ARG A 96 -10.64 -8.08 -5.50
C ARG A 96 -12.16 -8.14 -5.76
N LEU A 97 -13.00 -8.05 -4.73
CA LEU A 97 -14.44 -8.34 -4.83
C LEU A 97 -15.38 -7.11 -4.91
N LEU A 98 -14.87 -5.94 -5.30
CA LEU A 98 -15.66 -4.75 -5.56
C LEU A 98 -15.39 -4.20 -6.96
#